data_AF-A0A4V1T246-F1
#
_entry.id   AF-A0A4V1T246-F1
#
_cell.length_a   1.000
_cell.length_b   1.000
_cell.length_c   1.000
_cell.angle_alpha   90.00
_cell.angle_beta   90.00
_cell.angle_gamma   90.00
#
_symmetry.space_group_name_H-M   'P 1'
#
loop_
_entity.id
_entity.type
_entity.pdbx_description
1 polymer ?
#
loop_
_entity_poly.entity_id
_entity_poly.type
_entity_poly.pdbx_seq_one_letter_code
_entity_poly.pdbx_strand_id
1 'polypeptide(L)'
;ISTGIGTDNIDIVLNELDALVNIDFNTRQVKDVLTSLDVIRIGTSGSVQPDVALDSVLIADYGLGFDALMNFYPTKNSITETEMLHYADTVFTGIKLPKPYLTAASSRLISNIGFGLPSGITATVPGFYAPQGRQFRAENAVPDFLKLLQTFQYQQQRITNLEMETAGIYALAKVLGHQAVSVNVILANRIQQTFSKNPQLAVDQTIQLILSRI
;
A
#
# COMPACT_ATOMS: atom_id res chain seq x y z
N ILE A 1 -11.68 11.23 0.03
CA ILE A 1 -10.94 12.07 1.01
C ILE A 1 -9.50 12.15 0.51
N SER A 2 -8.90 13.34 0.45
CA SER A 2 -7.47 13.47 0.17
C SER A 2 -6.68 13.27 1.47
N THR A 3 -5.74 12.33 1.49
CA THR A 3 -4.98 11.99 2.70
C THR A 3 -3.74 12.85 2.88
N GLY A 4 -3.17 13.38 1.79
CA GLY A 4 -1.76 13.78 1.77
C GLY A 4 -0.88 12.59 1.41
N ILE A 5 0.43 12.71 1.70
CA ILE A 5 1.45 11.74 1.30
C ILE A 5 2.12 11.16 2.55
N GLY A 6 2.19 9.84 2.64
CA GLY A 6 2.86 9.11 3.71
C GLY A 6 1.90 8.38 4.65
N THR A 7 2.43 7.38 5.35
CA THR A 7 1.67 6.59 6.31
C THR A 7 1.35 7.37 7.59
N ASP A 8 2.13 8.39 7.93
CA ASP A 8 1.82 9.37 8.98
C ASP A 8 0.53 10.15 8.70
N ASN A 9 0.31 10.55 7.45
CA ASN A 9 -0.96 11.13 7.02
C ASN A 9 -2.12 10.12 7.12
N ILE A 10 -1.87 8.84 6.82
CA ILE A 10 -2.87 7.77 6.96
C ILE A 10 -3.23 7.52 8.42
N ASP A 11 -2.26 7.60 9.33
CA ASP A 11 -2.48 7.47 10.77
C ASP A 11 -3.53 8.45 11.28
N ILE A 12 -3.38 9.73 10.91
CA ILE A 12 -4.32 10.79 11.27
C ILE A 12 -5.70 10.47 10.68
N VAL A 13 -5.77 10.26 9.37
CA VAL A 13 -7.05 10.13 8.66
C VAL A 13 -7.85 8.92 9.15
N LEU A 14 -7.20 7.76 9.32
CA LEU A 14 -7.92 6.55 9.73
C LEU A 14 -8.37 6.58 11.19
N ASN A 15 -7.56 7.13 12.10
CA ASN A 15 -7.99 7.30 13.49
C ASN A 15 -9.16 8.30 13.60
N GLU A 16 -9.13 9.40 12.84
CA GLU A 16 -10.23 10.38 12.84
C GLU A 16 -11.51 9.81 12.21
N LEU A 17 -11.41 9.02 11.14
CA LEU A 17 -12.55 8.34 10.54
C LEU A 17 -13.15 7.28 11.45
N ASP A 18 -12.32 6.48 12.13
CA ASP A 18 -12.78 5.53 13.12
C ASP A 18 -13.48 6.25 14.28
N ALA A 19 -12.87 7.31 14.81
CA ALA A 19 -13.46 8.09 15.88
C ALA A 19 -14.85 8.65 15.51
N LEU A 20 -15.01 9.13 14.28
CA LEU A 20 -16.29 9.65 13.78
C LEU A 20 -17.42 8.61 13.83
N VAL A 21 -17.12 7.34 13.55
CA VAL A 21 -18.14 6.28 13.49
C VAL A 21 -18.21 5.43 14.76
N ASN A 22 -17.15 5.38 15.57
CA ASN A 22 -17.01 4.45 16.68
C ASN A 22 -16.81 5.09 18.06
N ILE A 23 -16.64 6.41 18.16
CA ILE A 23 -16.63 7.14 19.44
C ILE A 23 -17.94 7.91 19.60
N ASP A 24 -18.54 7.85 20.79
CA ASP A 24 -19.61 8.76 21.18
C ASP A 24 -18.98 10.05 21.71
N PHE A 25 -19.16 11.17 20.99
CA PHE A 25 -18.53 12.44 21.36
C PHE A 25 -19.11 13.11 22.61
N ASN A 26 -20.32 12.73 23.05
CA ASN A 26 -20.88 13.23 24.30
C ASN A 26 -20.24 12.53 25.50
N THR A 27 -20.08 11.22 25.43
CA THR A 27 -19.54 10.39 26.54
C THR A 27 -18.02 10.18 26.45
N ARG A 28 -17.43 10.40 25.27
CA ARG A 28 -16.04 10.11 24.91
C ARG A 28 -15.65 8.65 25.10
N GLN A 29 -16.63 7.75 24.99
CA GLN A 29 -16.42 6.30 25.06
C GLN A 29 -16.54 5.66 23.70
N VAL A 30 -15.91 4.49 23.55
CA VAL A 30 -16.10 3.61 22.40
C VAL A 30 -17.54 3.07 22.42
N LYS A 31 -18.20 3.06 21.26
CA LYS A 31 -19.55 2.52 21.11
C LYS A 31 -19.57 1.00 21.30
N ASP A 32 -20.62 0.47 21.91
CA ASP A 32 -20.78 -0.99 22.11
C ASP A 32 -20.87 -1.78 20.79
N VAL A 33 -21.49 -1.16 19.78
CA VAL A 33 -21.61 -1.73 18.43
C VAL A 33 -20.75 -0.90 17.49
N LEU A 34 -19.67 -1.50 17.01
CA LEU A 34 -18.73 -0.85 16.09
C LEU A 34 -19.23 -0.92 14.65
N THR A 35 -18.97 0.15 13.91
CA THR A 35 -19.19 0.26 12.48
C THR A 35 -17.88 -0.01 11.74
N SER A 36 -17.93 -0.87 10.72
CA SER A 36 -16.80 -1.16 9.84
C SER A 36 -16.92 -0.30 8.57
N LEU A 37 -15.84 0.42 8.22
CA LEU A 37 -15.76 1.22 7.01
C LEU A 37 -15.15 0.42 5.85
N ASP A 38 -15.61 0.70 4.64
CA ASP A 38 -14.96 0.29 3.40
C ASP A 38 -14.06 1.41 2.88
N VAL A 39 -12.74 1.19 2.96
CA VAL A 39 -11.72 2.17 2.57
C VAL A 39 -11.10 1.76 1.24
N ILE A 40 -11.44 2.51 0.18
CA ILE A 40 -10.90 2.29 -1.16
C ILE A 40 -9.94 3.43 -1.48
N ARG A 41 -8.64 3.12 -1.52
CA ARG A 41 -7.63 4.06 -1.99
C ARG A 41 -7.57 4.00 -3.52
N ILE A 42 -7.64 5.16 -4.16
CA ILE A 42 -7.30 5.34 -5.58
C ILE A 42 -6.07 6.25 -5.61
N GLY A 43 -4.93 5.68 -5.98
CA GLY A 43 -3.65 6.37 -5.95
C GLY A 43 -2.80 6.10 -7.19
N THR A 44 -1.63 6.72 -7.22
CA THR A 44 -0.65 6.56 -8.28
C THR A 44 0.58 5.85 -7.73
N SER A 45 1.23 5.03 -8.53
CA SER A 45 2.45 4.34 -8.12
C SER A 45 3.45 4.21 -9.26
N GLY A 46 4.66 3.79 -8.92
CA GLY A 46 5.68 3.39 -9.88
C GLY A 46 5.81 1.87 -9.91
N SER A 47 5.86 1.26 -11.09
CA SER A 47 6.13 -0.18 -11.18
C SER A 47 7.60 -0.50 -10.95
N VAL A 48 7.86 -1.62 -10.27
CA VAL A 48 9.21 -2.22 -10.12
C VAL A 48 9.41 -3.43 -11.04
N GLN A 49 8.47 -3.69 -11.95
CA GLN A 49 8.51 -4.82 -12.86
C GLN A 49 8.50 -4.31 -14.32
N PRO A 50 9.35 -4.84 -15.21
CA PRO A 50 9.42 -4.36 -16.59
C PRO A 50 8.19 -4.72 -17.42
N ASP A 51 7.45 -5.76 -17.03
CA ASP A 51 6.27 -6.26 -17.75
C ASP A 51 4.95 -5.56 -17.35
N VAL A 52 4.97 -4.71 -16.32
CA VAL A 52 3.81 -3.90 -15.92
C VAL A 52 3.77 -2.63 -16.78
N ALA A 53 2.70 -2.50 -17.57
CA ALA A 53 2.51 -1.40 -18.50
C ALA A 53 2.22 -0.06 -17.79
N LEU A 54 2.68 1.04 -18.38
CA LEU A 54 2.26 2.38 -18.02
C LEU A 54 0.75 2.53 -18.22
N ASP A 55 0.13 3.40 -17.41
CA ASP A 55 -1.30 3.71 -17.40
C ASP A 55 -2.21 2.50 -17.07
N SER A 56 -1.62 1.35 -16.74
CA SER A 56 -2.35 0.21 -16.21
C SER A 56 -2.80 0.45 -14.75
N VAL A 57 -3.85 -0.27 -14.36
CA VAL A 57 -4.43 -0.21 -13.03
C VAL A 57 -4.18 -1.52 -12.31
N LEU A 58 -3.54 -1.47 -11.14
CA LEU A 58 -3.26 -2.62 -10.30
C LEU A 58 -4.10 -2.62 -9.02
N ILE A 59 -4.48 -3.82 -8.58
CA ILE A 59 -5.00 -4.05 -7.23
C ILE A 59 -3.86 -4.54 -6.33
N ALA A 60 -3.74 -3.96 -5.14
CA ALA A 60 -2.80 -4.46 -4.15
C ALA A 60 -3.44 -5.59 -3.34
N ASP A 61 -3.02 -6.84 -3.57
CA ASP A 61 -3.41 -8.00 -2.76
C ASP A 61 -2.85 -7.88 -1.34
N TYR A 62 -1.63 -7.35 -1.24
CA TYR A 62 -0.94 -7.08 0.01
C TYR A 62 -0.24 -5.72 -0.05
N GLY A 63 -0.16 -5.07 1.11
CA GLY A 63 0.71 -3.91 1.35
C GLY A 63 1.91 -4.32 2.18
N LEU A 64 3.12 -4.12 1.66
CA LEU A 64 4.40 -4.37 2.34
C LEU A 64 5.04 -3.03 2.73
N GLY A 65 4.99 -2.67 4.02
CA GLY A 65 5.48 -1.40 4.52
C GLY A 65 6.94 -1.46 4.96
N PHE A 66 7.71 -0.44 4.58
CA PHE A 66 9.11 -0.22 4.99
C PHE A 66 9.27 1.04 5.86
N ASP A 67 8.16 1.55 6.40
CA ASP A 67 8.10 2.63 7.38
C ASP A 67 7.94 2.09 8.81
N ALA A 68 7.84 2.99 9.80
CA ALA A 68 7.82 2.62 11.21
C ALA A 68 6.42 2.69 11.86
N LEU A 69 5.37 3.08 11.14
CA LEU A 69 4.06 3.37 11.72
C LEU A 69 3.53 2.19 12.55
N MET A 70 3.58 0.99 11.99
CA MET A 70 3.00 -0.19 12.64
C MET A 70 3.84 -0.75 13.79
N ASN A 71 5.00 -0.16 14.10
CA ASN A 71 5.73 -0.47 15.34
C ASN A 71 5.02 0.13 16.58
N PHE A 72 4.09 1.07 16.38
CA PHE A 72 3.34 1.73 17.45
C PHE A 72 1.98 1.07 17.72
N TYR A 73 1.57 0.10 16.91
CA TYR A 73 0.27 -0.57 17.01
C TYR A 73 0.42 -2.09 17.11
N PRO A 74 -0.44 -2.78 17.89
CA PRO A 74 -0.40 -4.22 17.96
C PRO A 74 -0.85 -4.82 16.62
N THR A 75 -0.02 -5.68 16.04
CA THR A 75 -0.34 -6.38 14.78
C THR A 75 -0.61 -7.85 15.04
N LYS A 76 -1.60 -8.40 14.33
CA LYS A 76 -1.91 -9.83 14.30
C LYS A 76 -1.87 -10.31 12.87
N ASN A 77 -0.85 -11.09 12.56
CA ASN A 77 -0.66 -11.67 11.24
C ASN A 77 -1.36 -13.02 11.14
N SER A 78 -1.95 -13.28 9.99
CA SER A 78 -2.33 -14.62 9.55
C SER A 78 -1.09 -15.49 9.33
N ILE A 79 -1.30 -16.78 9.14
CA ILE A 79 -0.24 -17.73 8.81
C ILE A 79 0.48 -17.29 7.52
N THR A 80 -0.28 -16.99 6.46
CA THR A 80 0.29 -16.56 5.17
C THR A 80 1.06 -15.25 5.26
N GLU A 81 0.55 -14.25 6.00
CA GLU A 81 1.29 -12.99 6.22
C GLU A 81 2.59 -13.23 6.99
N THR A 82 2.57 -14.14 7.97
CA THR A 82 3.76 -14.52 8.76
C THR A 82 4.80 -15.22 7.90
N GLU A 83 4.39 -16.17 7.06
CA GLU A 83 5.28 -16.88 6.14
C GLU A 83 5.90 -15.95 5.09
N MET A 84 5.10 -15.04 4.54
CA MET A 84 5.57 -14.06 3.56
C MET A 84 6.53 -13.03 4.20
N LEU A 85 6.29 -12.62 5.45
CA LEU A 85 7.23 -11.79 6.21
C LEU A 85 8.54 -12.52 6.49
N HIS A 86 8.50 -13.80 6.84
CA HIS A 86 9.71 -14.59 7.02
C HIS A 86 10.52 -14.70 5.71
N TYR A 87 9.83 -14.87 4.57
CA TYR A 87 10.49 -14.82 3.27
C TYR A 87 11.07 -13.42 2.97
N ALA A 88 10.35 -12.34 3.32
CA ALA A 88 10.86 -10.98 3.21
C ALA A 88 12.14 -10.76 4.01
N ASP A 89 12.24 -11.31 5.23
CA ASP A 89 13.47 -11.26 6.02
C ASP A 89 14.66 -11.86 5.27
N THR A 90 14.44 -12.93 4.48
CA THR A 90 15.51 -13.51 3.65
C THR A 90 15.91 -12.60 2.49
N VAL A 91 14.95 -12.00 1.78
CA VAL A 91 15.20 -11.13 0.62
C VAL A 91 15.87 -9.82 1.03
N PHE A 92 15.44 -9.24 2.15
CA PHE A 92 15.93 -7.96 2.67
C PHE A 92 17.01 -8.13 3.77
N THR A 93 17.65 -9.30 3.82
CA THR A 93 18.71 -9.59 4.79
C THR A 93 19.82 -8.54 4.73
N GLY A 94 20.26 -8.05 5.89
CA GLY A 94 21.41 -7.15 6.01
C GLY A 94 21.12 -5.68 5.70
N ILE A 95 19.89 -5.34 5.31
CA ILE A 95 19.48 -3.95 5.14
C ILE A 95 19.17 -3.33 6.51
N LYS A 96 19.68 -2.12 6.74
CA LYS A 96 19.41 -1.34 7.96
C LYS A 96 18.16 -0.46 7.81
N LEU A 97 17.01 -1.11 7.62
CA LEU A 97 15.69 -0.46 7.60
C LEU A 97 14.83 -0.95 8.79
N PRO A 98 13.73 -0.25 9.14
CA PRO A 98 12.71 -0.83 10.00
C PRO A 98 12.30 -2.22 9.51
N LYS A 99 11.98 -3.12 10.43
CA LYS A 99 11.44 -4.43 10.05
C LYS A 99 10.16 -4.22 9.26
N PRO A 100 10.04 -4.82 8.06
CA PRO A 100 8.86 -4.61 7.26
C PRO A 100 7.64 -5.23 7.93
N TYR A 101 6.47 -4.66 7.64
CA TYR A 101 5.18 -5.24 8.03
C TYR A 101 4.36 -5.50 6.77
N LEU A 102 3.48 -6.49 6.83
CA LEU A 102 2.69 -6.93 5.69
C LEU A 102 1.26 -7.14 6.13
N THR A 103 0.32 -6.66 5.34
CA THR A 103 -1.11 -6.91 5.58
C THR A 103 -1.83 -7.18 4.27
N ALA A 104 -2.72 -8.17 4.26
CA ALA A 104 -3.59 -8.46 3.13
C ALA A 104 -4.72 -7.43 3.01
N ALA A 105 -5.16 -7.16 1.78
CA ALA A 105 -6.38 -6.39 1.54
C ALA A 105 -7.64 -7.19 1.91
N SER A 106 -8.78 -6.49 1.94
CA SER A 106 -10.09 -7.12 2.09
C SER A 106 -10.42 -7.98 0.87
N SER A 107 -10.56 -9.29 1.07
CA SER A 107 -10.99 -10.23 0.03
C SER A 107 -12.38 -9.89 -0.53
N ARG A 108 -13.27 -9.36 0.32
CA ARG A 108 -14.59 -8.86 -0.06
C ARG A 108 -14.47 -7.70 -1.05
N LEU A 109 -13.66 -6.69 -0.71
CA LEU A 109 -13.48 -5.53 -1.59
C LEU A 109 -12.76 -5.91 -2.89
N ILE A 110 -11.73 -6.77 -2.84
CA ILE A 110 -11.08 -7.30 -4.05
C ILE A 110 -12.10 -7.97 -4.96
N SER A 111 -12.98 -8.82 -4.42
CA SER A 111 -13.97 -9.54 -5.22
C SER A 111 -14.95 -8.59 -5.92
N ASN A 112 -15.28 -7.46 -5.29
CA ASN A 112 -16.21 -6.48 -5.84
C ASN A 112 -15.55 -5.55 -6.87
N ILE A 113 -14.38 -4.97 -6.53
CA ILE A 113 -13.79 -3.90 -7.35
C ILE A 113 -12.61 -4.36 -8.20
N GLY A 114 -11.99 -5.50 -7.89
CA GLY A 114 -10.73 -5.96 -8.48
C GLY A 114 -10.86 -6.86 -9.70
N PHE A 115 -12.07 -7.32 -10.04
CA PHE A 115 -12.26 -8.27 -11.15
C PHE A 115 -11.65 -7.76 -12.48
N GLY A 116 -10.86 -8.63 -13.12
CA GLY A 116 -10.19 -8.35 -14.38
C GLY A 116 -8.98 -7.41 -14.29
N LEU A 117 -8.60 -6.95 -13.10
CA LEU A 117 -7.40 -6.14 -12.90
C LEU A 117 -6.21 -7.02 -12.46
N PRO A 118 -5.00 -6.76 -12.97
CA PRO A 118 -3.80 -7.41 -12.46
C PRO A 118 -3.58 -7.03 -10.98
N SER A 119 -3.03 -7.97 -10.21
CA SER A 119 -2.79 -7.80 -8.79
C SER A 119 -1.38 -8.21 -8.35
N GLY A 120 -1.00 -7.82 -7.14
CA GLY A 120 0.25 -8.21 -6.51
C GLY A 120 0.51 -7.44 -5.23
N ILE A 121 1.77 -7.41 -4.81
CA ILE A 121 2.19 -6.72 -3.59
C ILE A 121 2.58 -5.28 -3.93
N THR A 122 2.01 -4.33 -3.22
CA THR A 122 2.45 -2.93 -3.25
C THR A 122 3.42 -2.67 -2.10
N ALA A 123 4.63 -2.21 -2.43
CA ALA A 123 5.59 -1.75 -1.44
C ALA A 123 5.31 -0.30 -1.04
N THR A 124 5.16 -0.03 0.26
CA THR A 124 4.96 1.31 0.81
C THR A 124 6.25 1.78 1.47
N VAL A 125 6.75 2.95 1.06
CA VAL A 125 8.03 3.48 1.56
C VAL A 125 7.90 4.90 2.12
N PRO A 126 8.71 5.29 3.12
CA PRO A 126 8.54 6.55 3.85
C PRO A 126 9.15 7.77 3.14
N GLY A 127 9.14 7.80 1.81
CA GLY A 127 9.61 8.97 1.06
C GLY A 127 9.67 8.73 -0.44
N PHE A 128 9.77 9.83 -1.21
CA PHE A 128 9.74 9.77 -2.67
C PHE A 128 11.12 9.58 -3.31
N TYR A 129 12.21 10.04 -2.69
CA TYR A 129 13.54 10.01 -3.32
C TYR A 129 14.34 8.75 -2.98
N ALA A 130 15.26 8.83 -2.02
CA ALA A 130 16.12 7.71 -1.62
C ALA A 130 15.33 6.45 -1.23
N PRO A 131 14.18 6.52 -0.50
CA PRO A 131 13.38 5.33 -0.19
C PRO A 131 12.79 4.63 -1.42
N GLN A 132 12.69 5.33 -2.56
CA GLN A 132 12.29 4.76 -3.84
C GLN A 132 13.48 4.54 -4.78
N GLY A 133 14.72 4.49 -4.27
CA GLY A 133 15.94 4.28 -5.04
C GLY A 133 16.29 5.42 -6.00
N ARG A 134 15.76 6.63 -5.80
CA ARG A 134 16.19 7.82 -6.57
C ARG A 134 17.38 8.46 -5.89
N GLN A 135 18.42 8.78 -6.64
CA GLN A 135 19.62 9.45 -6.13
C GLN A 135 19.87 10.75 -6.92
N PHE A 136 20.07 11.85 -6.19
CA PHE A 136 20.53 13.13 -6.72
C PHE A 136 21.90 13.42 -6.12
N ARG A 137 21.99 14.38 -5.19
CA ARG A 137 23.23 14.71 -4.47
C ARG A 137 23.50 13.80 -3.27
N ALA A 138 22.45 13.45 -2.52
CA ALA A 138 22.56 12.60 -1.33
C ALA A 138 22.63 11.12 -1.75
N GLU A 139 23.59 10.38 -1.21
CA GLU A 139 23.76 8.96 -1.48
C GLU A 139 22.70 8.12 -0.78
N ASN A 140 22.27 7.05 -1.45
CA ASN A 140 21.32 6.10 -0.88
C ASN A 140 22.03 5.18 0.12
N ALA A 141 21.48 5.05 1.33
CA ALA A 141 21.96 4.06 2.30
C ALA A 141 21.72 2.60 1.85
N VAL A 142 20.77 2.39 0.91
CA VAL A 142 20.43 1.08 0.33
C VAL A 142 20.37 1.21 -1.19
N PRO A 143 21.52 1.23 -1.90
CA PRO A 143 21.58 1.49 -3.33
C PRO A 143 20.77 0.50 -4.19
N ASP A 144 20.78 -0.78 -3.81
CA ASP A 144 20.12 -1.86 -4.57
C ASP A 144 18.66 -2.11 -4.16
N PHE A 145 18.04 -1.19 -3.42
CA PHE A 145 16.70 -1.42 -2.84
C PHE A 145 15.64 -1.78 -3.90
N LEU A 146 15.58 -1.06 -5.03
CA LEU A 146 14.62 -1.37 -6.10
C LEU A 146 14.85 -2.76 -6.72
N LYS A 147 16.11 -3.21 -6.81
CA LYS A 147 16.45 -4.54 -7.32
C LYS A 147 15.95 -5.62 -6.38
N LEU A 148 16.07 -5.41 -5.06
CA LEU A 148 15.54 -6.33 -4.06
C LEU A 148 14.01 -6.43 -4.14
N LEU A 149 13.31 -5.29 -4.29
CA LEU A 149 11.87 -5.29 -4.53
C LEU A 149 11.51 -6.09 -5.80
N GLN A 150 12.25 -5.88 -6.89
CA GLN A 150 12.03 -6.57 -8.16
C GLN A 150 12.20 -8.10 -8.03
N THR A 151 13.17 -8.56 -7.24
CA THR A 151 13.47 -10.00 -7.05
C THR A 151 12.54 -10.70 -6.06
N PHE A 152 11.74 -9.96 -5.29
CA PHE A 152 10.83 -10.56 -4.33
C PHE A 152 9.72 -11.34 -5.05
N GLN A 153 9.68 -12.65 -4.82
CA GLN A 153 8.59 -13.51 -5.29
C GLN A 153 8.32 -14.64 -4.29
N TYR A 154 7.19 -14.55 -3.60
CA TYR A 154 6.71 -15.60 -2.71
C TYR A 154 5.53 -16.31 -3.39
N GLN A 155 5.74 -17.56 -3.82
CA GLN A 155 4.77 -18.31 -4.63
C GLN A 155 4.35 -17.52 -5.89
N GLN A 156 3.07 -17.22 -6.06
CA GLN A 156 2.54 -16.41 -7.16
C GLN A 156 2.53 -14.90 -6.86
N GLN A 157 2.86 -14.51 -5.62
CA GLN A 157 2.84 -13.12 -5.17
C GLN A 157 4.22 -12.48 -5.39
N ARG A 158 4.25 -11.34 -6.08
CA ARG A 158 5.46 -10.54 -6.30
C ARG A 158 5.20 -9.08 -5.99
N ILE A 159 6.25 -8.32 -5.72
CA ILE A 159 6.14 -6.86 -5.62
C ILE A 159 6.03 -6.29 -7.04
N THR A 160 4.91 -5.63 -7.32
CA THR A 160 4.57 -5.11 -8.65
C THR A 160 4.83 -3.62 -8.77
N ASN A 161 4.58 -2.88 -7.70
CA ASN A 161 4.71 -1.43 -7.63
C ASN A 161 5.12 -0.95 -6.25
N LEU A 162 5.53 0.31 -6.18
CA LEU A 162 5.78 1.00 -4.93
C LEU A 162 5.12 2.40 -4.88
N GLU A 163 4.70 2.78 -3.68
CA GLU A 163 4.07 4.06 -3.33
C GLU A 163 4.28 4.35 -1.83
N MET A 164 3.40 5.13 -1.18
CA MET A 164 3.67 5.73 0.12
C MET A 164 2.54 5.57 1.17
N GLU A 165 1.46 4.84 0.89
CA GLU A 165 0.31 4.78 1.82
C GLU A 165 -0.32 3.39 2.02
N THR A 166 -0.29 2.51 1.02
CA THR A 166 -1.11 1.28 0.96
C THR A 166 -0.93 0.36 2.17
N ALA A 167 0.30 0.09 2.59
CA ALA A 167 0.58 -0.79 3.73
C ALA A 167 0.02 -0.21 5.03
N GLY A 168 0.19 1.09 5.26
CA GLY A 168 -0.35 1.77 6.44
C GLY A 168 -1.88 1.73 6.46
N ILE A 169 -2.53 1.92 5.30
CA ILE A 169 -3.99 1.82 5.19
C ILE A 169 -4.47 0.43 5.57
N TYR A 170 -3.84 -0.62 5.02
CA TYR A 170 -4.27 -1.99 5.25
C TYR A 170 -4.07 -2.40 6.71
N ALA A 171 -2.89 -2.09 7.26
CA ALA A 171 -2.54 -2.48 8.61
C ALA A 171 -3.40 -1.76 9.65
N LEU A 172 -3.61 -0.44 9.53
CA LEU A 172 -4.49 0.30 10.44
C LEU A 172 -5.96 -0.08 10.27
N ALA A 173 -6.45 -0.25 9.04
CA ALA A 173 -7.81 -0.73 8.82
C ALA A 173 -8.04 -2.08 9.51
N LYS A 174 -7.08 -3.00 9.42
CA LYS A 174 -7.15 -4.30 10.10
C LYS A 174 -7.15 -4.16 11.63
N VAL A 175 -6.32 -3.28 12.19
CA VAL A 175 -6.30 -3.00 13.64
C VAL A 175 -7.64 -2.45 14.13
N LEU A 176 -8.27 -1.56 13.35
CA LEU A 176 -9.54 -0.90 13.68
C LEU A 176 -10.78 -1.72 13.27
N GLY A 177 -10.60 -2.88 12.63
CA GLY A 177 -11.71 -3.72 12.17
C GLY A 177 -12.44 -3.18 10.93
N HIS A 178 -11.81 -2.31 10.16
CA HIS A 178 -12.27 -1.83 8.86
C HIS A 178 -11.82 -2.76 7.72
N GLN A 179 -12.40 -2.55 6.53
CA GLN A 179 -12.03 -3.24 5.30
C GLN A 179 -11.31 -2.25 4.39
N ALA A 180 -10.21 -2.66 3.76
CA ALA A 180 -9.45 -1.78 2.88
C ALA A 180 -8.96 -2.47 1.61
N VAL A 181 -8.87 -1.70 0.53
CA VAL A 181 -8.23 -2.09 -0.73
C VAL A 181 -7.64 -0.85 -1.41
N SER A 182 -6.55 -1.03 -2.15
CA SER A 182 -5.83 0.01 -2.86
C SER A 182 -5.75 -0.32 -4.35
N VAL A 183 -6.13 0.68 -5.15
CA VAL A 183 -6.09 0.71 -6.60
C VAL A 183 -4.97 1.66 -7.01
N ASN A 184 -4.05 1.18 -7.83
CA ASN A 184 -2.81 1.88 -8.15
C ASN A 184 -2.67 2.09 -9.66
N VAL A 185 -2.67 3.34 -10.11
CA VAL A 185 -2.39 3.72 -11.49
C VAL A 185 -0.88 3.82 -11.70
N ILE A 186 -0.35 3.10 -12.68
CA ILE A 186 1.08 3.05 -12.95
C ILE A 186 1.50 4.25 -13.82
N LEU A 187 2.03 5.29 -13.18
CA LEU A 187 2.46 6.50 -13.89
C LEU A 187 3.95 6.49 -14.26
N ALA A 188 4.72 5.56 -13.69
CA ALA A 188 6.14 5.40 -14.01
C ALA A 188 6.52 3.91 -13.99
N ASN A 189 7.36 3.49 -14.92
CA ASN A 189 8.06 2.21 -14.84
C ASN A 189 9.49 2.46 -14.39
N ARG A 190 9.83 2.01 -13.17
CA ARG A 190 11.13 2.32 -12.54
C ARG A 190 12.29 1.56 -13.16
N ILE A 191 12.00 0.41 -13.78
CA ILE A 191 13.01 -0.42 -14.45
C ILE A 191 13.31 0.13 -15.83
N GLN A 192 12.26 0.50 -16.58
CA GLN A 192 12.40 1.06 -17.93
C GLN A 192 12.69 2.57 -17.95
N GLN A 193 12.57 3.25 -16.80
CA GLN A 193 12.72 4.70 -16.66
C GLN A 193 11.76 5.50 -17.56
N THR A 194 10.56 4.98 -17.77
CA THR A 194 9.52 5.58 -18.59
C THR A 194 8.41 6.16 -17.72
N PHE A 195 7.70 7.15 -18.26
CA PHE A 195 6.64 7.88 -17.58
C PHE A 195 5.41 7.98 -18.47
N SER A 196 4.23 8.00 -17.85
CA SER A 196 2.97 8.29 -18.54
C SER A 196 3.05 9.62 -19.27
N LYS A 197 2.50 9.66 -20.49
CA LYS A 197 2.39 10.90 -21.26
C LYS A 197 1.18 11.73 -20.82
N ASN A 198 0.14 11.09 -20.30
CA ASN A 198 -1.13 11.71 -19.93
C ASN A 198 -1.59 11.23 -18.53
N PRO A 199 -0.81 11.54 -17.47
CA PRO A 199 -1.07 11.01 -16.14
C PRO A 199 -2.45 11.39 -15.58
N GLN A 200 -2.91 12.61 -15.87
CA GLN A 200 -4.24 13.06 -15.46
C GLN A 200 -5.35 12.19 -16.06
N LEU A 201 -5.26 11.87 -17.35
CA LEU A 201 -6.26 11.05 -18.03
C LEU A 201 -6.30 9.63 -17.45
N ALA A 202 -5.14 9.04 -17.16
CA ALA A 202 -5.06 7.71 -16.56
C ALA A 202 -5.69 7.67 -15.15
N VAL A 203 -5.47 8.72 -14.35
CA VAL A 203 -6.12 8.88 -13.04
C VAL A 203 -7.63 9.04 -13.18
N ASP A 204 -8.10 9.93 -14.07
CA ASP A 204 -9.53 10.19 -14.27
C ASP A 204 -10.27 8.92 -14.73
N GLN A 205 -9.69 8.17 -15.66
CA GLN A 205 -10.24 6.88 -16.13
C GLN A 205 -10.32 5.85 -15.00
N THR A 206 -9.30 5.81 -14.14
CA THR A 206 -9.30 4.90 -12.99
C THR A 206 -10.37 5.28 -11.97
N ILE A 207 -10.54 6.58 -11.70
CA ILE A 207 -11.62 7.05 -10.82
C ILE A 207 -12.98 6.60 -11.36
N GLN A 208 -13.26 6.82 -12.65
CA GLN A 208 -14.52 6.38 -13.27
C GLN A 208 -14.71 4.86 -13.20
N LEU A 209 -13.64 4.10 -13.50
CA LEU A 209 -13.67 2.64 -13.42
C LEU A 209 -14.05 2.15 -12.02
N ILE A 210 -13.42 2.69 -10.98
CA ILE A 210 -13.65 2.24 -9.60
C ILE A 210 -15.02 2.69 -9.09
N LEU A 211 -15.44 3.92 -9.40
CA LEU A 211 -16.79 4.39 -9.04
C LEU A 211 -17.90 3.55 -9.67
N SER A 212 -17.71 3.00 -10.87
CA SER A 212 -18.68 2.08 -11.49
C SER A 212 -18.79 0.70 -10.84
N ARG A 213 -17.88 0.38 -9.91
CA ARG A 213 -17.78 -0.93 -9.22
C ARG A 213 -18.12 -0.86 -7.73
N ILE A 214 -18.47 0.33 -7.24
CA ILE A 214 -18.95 0.59 -5.87
C ILE A 214 -20.48 0.66 -5.91
#